data_AF-A0A6L8E7V5-F1
#
_entry.id   AF-A0A6L8E7V5-F1
#
_cell.length_a   1.000
_cell.length_b   1.000
_cell.length_c   1.000
_cell.angle_alpha   90.00
_cell.angle_beta   90.00
_cell.angle_gamma   90.00
#
_symmetry.space_group_name_H-M   'P 1'
#
loop_
_entity.id
_entity.type
_entity.pdbx_description
1 polymer ?
#
loop_
_entity_poly.entity_id
_entity_poly.type
_entity_poly.pdbx_seq_one_letter_code
_entity_poly.pdbx_strand_id
1 'polypeptide(L)' 'MDLTAASGSVLDQRAESYVVTVQEGSRRLSGAAAQVNARSGGVIAQMRRDGLLRGKSGEITV' A
#
# COMPACT_ATOMS: atom_id res chain seq x y z
N MET A 1 -3.71 20.01 -13.85
CA MET A 1 -3.24 18.91 -12.98
C MET A 1 -1.99 19.44 -12.31
N ASP A 2 -2.02 19.57 -11.00
CA ASP A 2 -0.87 20.04 -10.23
C ASP A 2 -0.15 18.83 -9.66
N LEU A 3 1.17 18.79 -9.86
CA LEU A 3 2.03 17.72 -9.37
C LEU A 3 2.98 18.32 -8.33
N THR A 4 2.97 17.75 -7.13
CA THR A 4 3.88 18.15 -6.05
C THR A 4 4.65 16.92 -5.58
N ALA A 5 5.97 17.07 -5.42
CA ALA A 5 6.81 16.05 -4.83
C ALA A 5 7.05 16.38 -3.36
N ALA A 6 6.88 15.39 -2.50
CA ALA A 6 7.19 15.48 -1.07
C ALA A 6 8.06 14.28 -0.65
N SER A 7 8.83 14.45 0.41
CA SER A 7 9.64 13.40 1.03
C SER A 7 9.11 13.06 2.43
N GLY A 8 9.60 11.97 3.01
CA GLY A 8 9.19 11.51 4.34
C GLY A 8 8.18 10.36 4.33
N SER A 9 7.51 10.13 5.46
CA SER A 9 6.51 9.05 5.55
C SER A 9 5.25 9.44 4.78
N VAL A 10 4.66 8.46 4.10
CA VAL A 10 3.33 8.63 3.48
C VAL A 10 2.26 8.96 4.52
N LEU A 11 2.48 8.56 5.77
CA LEU A 11 1.55 8.77 6.87
C LEU A 11 1.54 10.21 7.39
N ASP A 12 2.60 10.99 7.10
CA ASP A 12 2.68 12.40 7.46
C ASP A 12 1.95 13.29 6.44
N GLN A 13 1.69 12.76 5.24
CA GLN A 13 1.01 13.47 4.17
C GLN A 13 -0.49 13.34 4.33
N ARG A 14 -1.23 14.44 4.32
CA ARG A 14 -2.70 14.42 4.28
C ARG A 14 -3.17 14.29 2.83
N ALA A 15 -3.87 13.19 2.54
CA ALA A 15 -4.48 12.93 1.24
C ALA A 15 -5.85 12.28 1.43
N GLU A 16 -6.74 12.47 0.46
CA GLU A 16 -8.05 11.78 0.42
C GLU A 16 -7.90 10.29 0.12
N SER A 17 -6.84 9.91 -0.59
CA SER A 17 -6.55 8.54 -0.96
C SER A 17 -5.05 8.32 -1.07
N TYR A 18 -4.60 7.14 -0.62
CA TYR A 18 -3.21 6.71 -0.73
C TYR A 18 -3.12 5.57 -1.72
N VAL A 19 -2.25 5.71 -2.73
CA VAL A 19 -1.93 4.64 -3.66
C VAL A 19 -0.62 4.00 -3.20
N VAL A 20 -0.67 2.71 -2.85
CA VAL A 20 0.51 1.94 -2.45
C VAL A 20 0.63 0.68 -3.29
N THR A 21 1.86 0.25 -3.56
CA THR A 21 2.13 -0.91 -4.41
C THR A 21 2.32 -2.17 -3.57
N VAL A 22 1.74 -3.27 -4.01
CA VAL A 22 1.93 -4.61 -3.43
C VAL A 22 2.47 -5.52 -4.53
N GLN A 23 3.69 -6.02 -4.36
CA GLN A 23 4.35 -6.87 -5.35
C GLN A 23 3.98 -8.35 -5.14
N GLU A 24 3.61 -9.01 -6.24
CA GLU A 24 3.48 -10.47 -6.32
C GLU A 24 4.78 -11.17 -5.88
N GLY A 25 4.65 -12.32 -5.22
CA GLY A 25 5.80 -13.14 -4.79
C GLY A 25 6.58 -12.58 -3.59
N SER A 26 6.38 -11.31 -3.20
CA SER A 26 7.08 -10.76 -2.04
C SER A 26 6.54 -11.36 -0.74
N ARG A 27 7.45 -11.96 0.05
CA ARG A 27 7.11 -12.50 1.38
C ARG A 27 6.65 -11.42 2.36
N ARG A 28 7.10 -10.17 2.21
CA ARG A 28 6.80 -9.07 3.15
C ARG A 28 6.38 -7.81 2.41
N LEU A 29 5.52 -7.01 3.03
CA LEU A 29 5.24 -5.66 2.57
C LEU A 29 6.47 -4.78 2.84
N SER A 30 6.72 -3.80 1.98
CA SER A 30 7.82 -2.85 2.10
C SER A 30 7.36 -1.42 1.77
N GLY A 31 8.21 -0.43 2.08
CA GLY A 31 7.96 0.97 1.75
C GLY A 31 6.63 1.50 2.30
N ALA A 32 5.92 2.28 1.49
CA ALA A 32 4.63 2.87 1.84
C ALA A 32 3.57 1.82 2.19
N ALA A 33 3.53 0.68 1.49
CA ALA A 33 2.57 -0.38 1.77
C ALA A 33 2.77 -0.99 3.17
N ALA A 34 4.01 -1.14 3.62
CA ALA A 34 4.31 -1.59 4.98
C ALA A 34 3.84 -0.58 6.04
N GLN A 35 4.07 0.72 5.80
CA GLN A 35 3.66 1.79 6.71
C GLN A 35 2.14 1.87 6.85
N VAL A 36 1.42 1.85 5.72
CA VAL A 36 -0.06 1.86 5.70
C VAL A 36 -0.60 0.60 6.38
N ASN A 37 -0.03 -0.57 6.07
CA ASN A 37 -0.45 -1.83 6.68
C ASN A 37 -0.23 -1.84 8.21
N ALA A 38 0.88 -1.31 8.70
CA ALA A 38 1.13 -1.22 10.14
C ALA A 38 0.10 -0.30 10.82
N ARG A 39 -0.20 0.86 10.22
CA ARG A 39 -1.19 1.80 10.75
C ARG A 39 -2.62 1.25 10.71
N SER A 40 -2.96 0.45 9.70
CA SER A 40 -4.29 -0.15 9.56
C SER A 40 -4.47 -1.45 10.36
N GLY A 41 -3.51 -1.84 11.20
CA GLY A 41 -3.62 -3.07 12.00
C GLY A 41 -3.42 -4.36 11.19
N GLY A 42 -2.74 -4.28 10.05
CA GLY A 42 -2.36 -5.45 9.26
C GLY A 42 -3.35 -5.84 8.17
N VAL A 43 -4.29 -4.96 7.79
CA VAL A 43 -5.37 -5.26 6.84
C VAL A 43 -4.84 -5.70 5.48
N ILE A 44 -3.86 -5.01 4.90
CA ILE A 44 -3.30 -5.38 3.58
C ILE A 44 -2.68 -6.79 3.64
N ALA A 45 -1.97 -7.09 4.72
CA ALA A 45 -1.40 -8.41 4.94
C ALA A 45 -2.49 -9.48 5.12
N GLN A 46 -3.60 -9.14 5.79
CA GLN A 46 -4.77 -10.02 5.93
C GLN A 46 -5.42 -10.30 4.58
N MET A 47 -5.71 -9.26 3.77
CA MET A 47 -6.28 -9.42 2.43
C MET A 47 -5.44 -10.32 1.54
N ARG A 48 -4.11 -10.21 1.64
CA ARG A 48 -3.19 -11.09 0.90
C ARG A 48 -3.24 -12.54 1.39
N ARG A 49 -3.38 -12.77 2.70
CA ARG A 49 -3.56 -14.12 3.27
C ARG A 49 -4.88 -14.74 2.83
N ASP A 50 -5.92 -13.94 2.75
CA ASP A 50 -7.26 -14.37 2.34
C ASP A 50 -7.39 -14.53 0.81
N GLY A 51 -6.34 -14.21 0.06
CA GLY A 51 -6.31 -14.34 -1.40
C GLY A 51 -7.11 -13.26 -2.14
N LEU A 52 -7.54 -12.21 -1.44
CA LEU A 52 -8.29 -11.07 -1.99
C LEU A 52 -7.42 -10.09 -2.77
N LEU A 53 -6.11 -10.13 -2.55
CA LEU A 53 -5.10 -9.34 -3.23
C LEU A 53 -3.88 -10.20 -3.51
N ARG A 54 -3.44 -10.30 -4.77
CA ARG A 54 -2.26 -11.11 -5.15
C ARG A 54 -1.03 -10.26 -5.48
N GLY A 55 -1.23 -9.02 -5.91
CA GLY A 55 -0.18 -8.09 -6.32
C GLY A 55 0.29 -8.29 -7.76
N LYS A 56 -0.58 -8.87 -8.61
CA LYS A 56 -0.29 -9.06 -10.03
C LYS A 56 -0.19 -7.71 -10.75
N SER A 57 0.57 -7.68 -11.84
CA SER A 57 0.65 -6.48 -12.68
C SER A 57 -0.75 -6.04 -13.14
N GLY A 58 -1.08 -4.78 -12.90
CA GLY A 58 -2.38 -4.18 -13.24
C GLY A 58 -3.53 -4.54 -12.28
N GLU A 59 -3.30 -5.34 -11.24
CA GLU A 59 -4.30 -5.61 -10.20
C GLU A 59 -4.47 -4.36 -9.31
N ILE A 60 -5.72 -3.96 -9.11
CA ILE A 60 -6.08 -2.80 -8.29
C ILE A 60 -7.15 -3.26 -7.29
N THR A 61 -6.97 -2.85 -6.03
CA THR A 61 -7.93 -3.06 -4.95
C THR A 61 -8.08 -1.76 -4.18
N VAL A 62 -9.32 -1.38 -3.91
CA VAL A 62 -9.71 -0.12 -3.26
C VAL A 62 -10.31 -0.41 -1.90
#